data_AF-A0A1G0G9E7-F1
#
_entry.id   AF-A0A1G0G9E7-F1
#
_cell.length_a   1.000
_cell.length_b   1.000
_cell.length_c   1.000
_cell.angle_alpha   90.00
_cell.angle_beta   90.00
_cell.angle_gamma   90.00
#
_symmetry.space_group_name_H-M   'P 1'
#
loop_
_entity.id
_entity.type
_entity.pdbx_description
1 polymer ?
#
loop_
_entity_poly.entity_id
_entity_poly.type
_entity_poly.pdbx_seq_one_letter_code
_entity_poly.pdbx_strand_id
1 'polypeptide(L)'
;MVTLNFNRLYQLIKIDIVTNKKNMLVTSAAFIVILALLPFHFSGSADAYSWMLYIGGFMITNRAFNEMHDHRKACAYLTLPCSNLERFLSKFLLTTVIFAIVLLVVFYACSMLSVITNTLFFHHAINIFDLTSIGLWIGIGKYIVLQSIFLLGAAYFQKHSITKTTLALGCLFIVLAILLFLFSWVTCPSCSQSGLFDLISKSFNGVYFIFWIVVAPICWLITYVRIAESEIK
;
A
#
# COMPACT_ATOMS: atom_id res chain seq x y z
N MET A 1 -17.90 -19.07 -15.18
CA MET A 1 -16.65 -19.75 -15.60
C MET A 1 -15.49 -18.82 -15.31
N VAL A 2 -14.53 -19.28 -14.52
CA VAL A 2 -13.31 -18.53 -14.18
C VAL A 2 -12.25 -18.90 -15.20
N THR A 3 -12.21 -18.19 -16.33
CA THR A 3 -11.11 -18.33 -17.31
C THR A 3 -10.25 -17.07 -17.23
N LEU A 4 -9.01 -17.24 -16.79
CA LEU A 4 -8.01 -16.17 -16.77
C LEU A 4 -7.40 -16.07 -18.16
N ASN A 5 -7.62 -14.94 -18.85
CA ASN A 5 -6.96 -14.66 -20.13
C ASN A 5 -6.05 -13.44 -20.00
N PHE A 6 -4.74 -13.67 -20.15
CA PHE A 6 -3.72 -12.63 -20.01
C PHE A 6 -3.91 -11.45 -20.98
N ASN A 7 -4.43 -11.69 -22.19
CA ASN A 7 -4.62 -10.63 -23.16
C ASN A 7 -5.74 -9.67 -22.74
N ARG A 8 -6.83 -10.21 -22.17
CA ARG A 8 -7.94 -9.41 -21.62
C ARG A 8 -7.51 -8.64 -20.37
N LEU A 9 -6.74 -9.29 -19.49
CA LEU A 9 -6.18 -8.65 -18.30
C LEU A 9 -5.26 -7.47 -18.66
N TYR A 10 -4.38 -7.63 -19.64
CA TYR A 10 -3.52 -6.55 -20.10
C TYR A 10 -4.31 -5.36 -20.67
N GLN A 11 -5.33 -5.64 -21.49
CA GLN A 11 -6.22 -4.60 -22.02
C GLN A 11 -6.96 -3.86 -20.90
N LEU A 12 -7.41 -4.57 -19.87
CA LEU A 12 -8.09 -3.97 -18.72
C LEU A 12 -7.16 -3.03 -17.94
N ILE A 13 -5.92 -3.46 -17.67
CA ILE A 13 -4.89 -2.60 -17.03
C ILE A 13 -4.65 -1.34 -17.86
N LYS A 14 -4.56 -1.47 -19.20
CA LYS A 14 -4.36 -0.33 -20.09
C LYS A 14 -5.54 0.67 -20.01
N ILE A 15 -6.77 0.17 -19.98
CA ILE A 15 -7.97 1.00 -19.82
C ILE A 15 -7.96 1.71 -18.46
N ASP A 16 -7.62 1.00 -17.39
CA ASP A 16 -7.53 1.55 -16.03
C ASP A 16 -6.52 2.70 -15.94
N ILE A 17 -5.34 2.53 -16.55
CA ILE A 17 -4.29 3.56 -16.62
C ILE A 17 -4.76 4.79 -17.40
N VAL A 18 -5.39 4.59 -18.57
CA VAL A 18 -5.87 5.70 -19.41
C VAL A 18 -6.97 6.49 -18.71
N THR A 19 -7.89 5.79 -18.04
CA THR A 19 -9.00 6.38 -17.29
C THR A 19 -8.49 7.21 -16.11
N ASN A 20 -7.46 6.74 -15.42
CA ASN A 20 -6.90 7.39 -14.23
C ASN A 20 -5.65 8.26 -14.51
N LYS A 21 -5.27 8.46 -15.78
CA LYS A 21 -4.01 9.11 -16.17
C LYS A 21 -3.77 10.47 -15.53
N LYS A 22 -4.81 11.32 -15.45
CA LYS A 22 -4.70 12.68 -14.88
C LYS A 22 -4.38 12.62 -13.39
N ASN A 23 -5.05 11.74 -12.66
CA ASN A 23 -4.82 11.58 -11.23
C ASN A 23 -3.45 10.94 -10.97
N MET A 24 -3.04 9.95 -11.76
CA MET A 24 -1.71 9.33 -11.66
C MET A 24 -0.59 10.34 -11.91
N LEU A 25 -0.74 11.20 -12.92
CA LEU A 25 0.22 12.27 -13.23
C LEU A 25 0.30 13.31 -12.13
N VAL A 26 -0.83 13.73 -11.56
CA VAL A 26 -0.84 14.69 -10.45
C VAL A 26 -0.16 14.10 -9.22
N THR A 27 -0.43 12.83 -8.89
CA THR A 27 0.24 12.16 -7.76
C THR A 27 1.74 12.00 -8.01
N SER A 28 2.16 11.56 -9.20
CA SER A 28 3.59 11.39 -9.49
C SER A 28 4.33 12.72 -9.50
N ALA A 29 3.74 13.78 -10.07
CA ALA A 29 4.31 15.12 -10.06
C ALA A 29 4.49 15.66 -8.63
N ALA A 30 3.50 15.49 -7.76
CA ALA A 30 3.62 15.89 -6.35
C ALA A 30 4.77 15.16 -5.64
N PHE A 31 4.92 13.85 -5.87
CA PHE A 31 6.03 13.08 -5.29
C PHE A 31 7.40 13.49 -5.84
N ILE A 32 7.50 13.81 -7.14
CA ILE A 32 8.75 14.29 -7.75
C ILE A 32 9.15 15.64 -7.16
N VAL A 33 8.19 16.56 -6.95
CA VAL A 33 8.47 17.86 -6.32
C VAL A 33 8.94 17.69 -4.88
N ILE A 34 8.28 16.82 -4.10
CA ILE A 34 8.69 16.51 -2.73
C ILE A 34 10.10 15.90 -2.72
N LEU A 35 10.38 14.95 -3.62
CA LEU A 35 11.69 14.33 -3.78
C LEU A 35 12.79 15.34 -4.13
N ALA A 36 12.49 16.30 -5.00
CA ALA A 36 13.42 17.34 -5.41
C ALA A 36 13.76 18.33 -4.28
N LEU A 37 12.93 18.46 -3.26
CA LEU A 37 13.16 19.31 -2.09
C LEU A 37 13.92 18.59 -0.95
N LEU A 38 13.83 17.25 -0.88
CA LEU A 38 14.50 16.40 0.11
C LEU A 38 16.00 16.02 -0.10
N PRO A 39 16.72 16.37 -1.20
CA PRO A 39 18.08 15.87 -1.44
C PRO A 39 19.10 16.17 -0.33
N PHE A 40 18.82 17.17 0.51
CA PHE A 40 19.73 17.62 1.56
C PHE A 40 19.76 16.73 2.82
N HIS A 41 18.78 15.84 3.03
CA HIS A 41 18.67 15.13 4.32
C HIS A 41 18.36 13.62 4.23
N PHE A 42 17.80 13.12 3.12
CA PHE A 42 17.29 11.73 3.04
C PHE A 42 17.81 10.91 1.85
N SER A 43 18.69 11.49 1.04
CA SER A 43 19.22 10.88 -0.16
C SER A 43 19.95 9.56 0.15
N GLY A 44 19.45 8.47 -0.44
CA GLY A 44 20.03 7.13 -0.31
C GLY A 44 19.43 6.22 0.78
N SER A 45 18.49 6.69 1.60
CA SER A 45 17.88 5.86 2.65
C SER A 45 16.75 4.94 2.15
N ALA A 46 16.83 3.64 2.48
CA ALA A 46 15.78 2.66 2.17
C ALA A 46 14.44 2.96 2.87
N ASP A 47 14.50 3.62 4.03
CA ASP A 47 13.33 4.01 4.81
C ASP A 47 12.52 5.10 4.12
N ALA A 48 13.17 6.10 3.50
CA ALA A 48 12.47 7.17 2.78
C ALA A 48 11.68 6.61 1.58
N TYR A 49 12.28 5.68 0.84
CA TYR A 49 11.58 4.96 -0.23
C TYR A 49 10.36 4.21 0.32
N SER A 50 10.53 3.47 1.42
CA SER A 50 9.44 2.70 2.05
C SER A 50 8.27 3.61 2.48
N TRP A 51 8.56 4.75 3.12
CA TRP A 51 7.54 5.72 3.53
C TRP A 51 6.78 6.32 2.34
N MET A 52 7.49 6.73 1.29
CA MET A 52 6.85 7.24 0.08
C MET A 52 5.98 6.18 -0.60
N LEU A 53 6.46 4.94 -0.63
CA LEU A 53 5.75 3.81 -1.20
C LEU A 53 4.47 3.50 -0.43
N TYR A 54 4.50 3.53 0.90
CA TYR A 54 3.31 3.40 1.74
C TYR A 54 2.30 4.52 1.47
N ILE A 55 2.72 5.78 1.57
CA ILE A 55 1.83 6.94 1.44
C ILE A 55 1.23 7.00 0.03
N GLY A 56 2.07 6.94 -1.00
CA GLY A 56 1.63 7.01 -2.39
C GLY A 56 0.78 5.81 -2.79
N GLY A 57 1.16 4.62 -2.34
CA GLY A 57 0.44 3.38 -2.59
C GLY A 57 -0.98 3.43 -2.03
N PHE A 58 -1.14 3.80 -0.76
CA PHE A 58 -2.46 3.89 -0.14
C PHE A 58 -3.35 4.96 -0.81
N MET A 59 -2.77 6.09 -1.24
CA MET A 59 -3.51 7.12 -1.96
C MET A 59 -4.08 6.64 -3.30
N ILE A 60 -3.30 5.87 -4.06
CA ILE A 60 -3.74 5.32 -5.36
C ILE A 60 -4.79 4.23 -5.14
N THR A 61 -4.59 3.39 -4.13
CA THR A 61 -5.45 2.24 -3.80
C THR A 61 -6.85 2.64 -3.41
N ASN A 62 -6.96 3.70 -2.62
CA ASN A 62 -8.24 4.31 -2.29
C ASN A 62 -9.06 4.72 -3.51
N ARG A 63 -8.41 5.03 -4.62
CA ARG A 63 -9.06 5.44 -5.86
C ARG A 63 -9.28 4.29 -6.83
N ALA A 64 -8.73 3.10 -6.57
CA ALA A 64 -8.78 1.95 -7.46
C ALA A 64 -10.23 1.50 -7.78
N PHE A 65 -11.14 1.61 -6.81
CA PHE A 65 -12.55 1.21 -6.95
C PHE A 65 -13.52 2.38 -7.15
N ASN A 66 -13.02 3.60 -7.41
CA ASN A 66 -13.88 4.78 -7.54
C ASN A 66 -14.84 4.70 -8.74
N GLU A 67 -14.49 3.90 -9.76
CA GLU A 67 -15.33 3.61 -10.93
C GLU A 67 -16.56 2.76 -10.59
N MET A 68 -16.47 1.87 -9.60
CA MET A 68 -17.59 1.03 -9.14
C MET A 68 -18.53 1.79 -8.22
N HIS A 69 -18.09 2.89 -7.61
CA HIS A 69 -18.90 3.70 -6.70
C HIS A 69 -19.78 4.73 -7.41
N ASP A 70 -19.41 5.12 -8.64
CA ASP A 70 -20.18 6.07 -9.44
C ASP A 70 -21.15 5.32 -10.36
N HIS A 71 -22.46 5.48 -10.16
CA HIS A 71 -23.50 4.71 -10.84
C HIS A 71 -23.36 4.73 -12.38
N ARG A 72 -22.93 5.86 -12.96
CA ARG A 72 -22.74 5.99 -14.42
C ARG A 72 -21.53 5.21 -14.93
N LYS A 73 -20.43 5.20 -14.16
CA LYS A 73 -19.19 4.49 -14.52
C LYS A 73 -19.27 3.02 -14.16
N ALA A 74 -20.00 2.68 -13.11
CA ALA A 74 -20.24 1.31 -12.67
C ALA A 74 -20.94 0.51 -13.76
N CYS A 75 -21.99 1.06 -14.40
CA CYS A 75 -22.68 0.36 -15.49
C CYS A 75 -21.76 0.09 -16.70
N ALA A 76 -20.97 1.09 -17.11
CA ALA A 76 -19.98 0.92 -18.18
C ALA A 76 -18.85 -0.06 -17.80
N TYR A 77 -18.43 -0.07 -16.53
CA TYR A 77 -17.39 -0.97 -16.04
C TYR A 77 -17.90 -2.41 -15.93
N LEU A 78 -19.09 -2.63 -15.37
CA LEU A 78 -19.67 -3.97 -15.14
C LEU A 78 -20.07 -4.65 -16.44
N THR A 79 -20.46 -3.90 -17.47
CA THR A 79 -20.77 -4.44 -18.81
C THR A 79 -19.54 -4.89 -19.61
N LEU A 80 -18.32 -4.54 -19.17
CA LEU A 80 -17.11 -5.06 -19.80
C LEU A 80 -17.10 -6.60 -19.68
N PRO A 81 -16.90 -7.33 -20.79
CA PRO A 81 -16.76 -8.77 -20.72
C PRO A 81 -15.40 -9.06 -20.08
N CYS A 82 -15.36 -9.19 -18.76
CA CYS A 82 -14.18 -9.50 -17.95
C CYS A 82 -14.61 -10.38 -16.76
N SER A 83 -13.76 -11.33 -16.38
CA SER A 83 -14.00 -12.15 -15.18
C SER A 83 -13.79 -11.34 -13.90
N ASN A 84 -14.50 -11.68 -12.82
CA ASN A 84 -14.28 -11.10 -11.49
C ASN A 84 -12.83 -11.21 -11.00
N LEU A 85 -12.14 -12.32 -11.33
CA LEU A 85 -10.72 -12.46 -11.00
C LEU A 85 -9.84 -11.50 -11.80
N GLU A 86 -10.13 -11.29 -13.09
CA GLU A 86 -9.35 -10.38 -13.95
C GLU A 86 -9.50 -8.93 -13.47
N ARG A 87 -10.71 -8.53 -13.03
CA ARG A 87 -10.97 -7.21 -12.43
C ARG A 87 -10.16 -7.01 -11.15
N PHE A 88 -10.20 -7.99 -10.24
CA PHE A 88 -9.44 -7.94 -9.00
C PHE A 88 -7.93 -7.88 -9.26
N LEU A 89 -7.40 -8.77 -10.11
CA LEU A 89 -5.99 -8.82 -10.47
C LEU A 89 -5.51 -7.54 -11.16
N SER A 90 -6.33 -6.93 -12.02
CA SER A 90 -5.98 -5.64 -12.66
C SER A 90 -5.74 -4.57 -11.61
N LYS A 91 -6.70 -4.35 -10.69
CA LYS A 91 -6.57 -3.33 -9.64
C LYS A 91 -5.45 -3.67 -8.64
N PHE A 92 -5.30 -4.95 -8.30
CA PHE A 92 -4.22 -5.42 -7.42
C PHE A 92 -2.84 -5.16 -8.05
N LEU A 93 -2.58 -5.64 -9.27
CA LEU A 93 -1.29 -5.48 -9.95
C LEU A 93 -0.94 -4.01 -10.19
N LEU A 94 -1.93 -3.18 -10.54
CA LEU A 94 -1.71 -1.76 -10.77
C LEU A 94 -1.26 -1.04 -9.50
N THR A 95 -1.95 -1.30 -8.39
CA THR A 95 -1.68 -0.61 -7.11
C THR A 95 -0.47 -1.17 -6.36
N THR A 96 -0.14 -2.45 -6.53
CA THR A 96 1.00 -3.10 -5.87
C THR A 96 2.25 -3.08 -6.76
N VAL A 97 2.26 -3.93 -7.80
CA VAL A 97 3.45 -4.24 -8.60
C VAL A 97 3.85 -3.07 -9.49
N ILE A 98 2.92 -2.56 -10.30
CA ILE A 98 3.22 -1.48 -11.26
C ILE A 98 3.64 -0.21 -10.50
N PHE A 99 2.90 0.17 -9.46
CA PHE A 99 3.25 1.35 -8.67
C PHE A 99 4.60 1.21 -7.95
N ALA A 100 4.88 0.08 -7.31
CA ALA A 100 6.15 -0.13 -6.61
C ALA A 100 7.35 -0.05 -7.57
N ILE A 101 7.26 -0.67 -8.75
CA ILE A 101 8.31 -0.64 -9.76
C ILE A 101 8.51 0.78 -10.31
N VAL A 102 7.42 1.48 -10.67
CA VAL A 102 7.51 2.85 -11.18
C VAL A 102 8.15 3.78 -10.15
N LEU A 103 7.73 3.68 -8.88
CA LEU A 103 8.29 4.49 -7.82
C LEU A 103 9.78 4.17 -7.58
N LEU A 104 10.17 2.90 -7.67
CA LEU A 104 11.58 2.48 -7.53
C LEU A 104 12.45 3.11 -8.63
N VAL A 105 12.00 3.06 -9.88
CA VAL A 105 12.73 3.66 -11.02
C VAL A 105 12.83 5.18 -10.86
N VAL A 106 11.74 5.85 -10.49
CA VAL A 106 11.72 7.31 -10.28
C VAL A 106 12.62 7.71 -9.11
N PHE A 107 12.58 6.97 -8.00
CA PHE A 107 13.40 7.25 -6.82
C PHE A 107 14.89 7.06 -7.13
N TYR A 108 15.25 6.00 -7.85
CA TYR A 108 16.62 5.76 -8.31
C TYR A 108 17.11 6.88 -9.24
N ALA A 109 16.31 7.28 -10.23
CA ALA A 109 16.65 8.40 -11.12
C ALA A 109 16.82 9.72 -10.35
N CYS A 110 15.96 9.98 -9.36
CA CYS A 110 16.06 11.16 -8.51
C CYS A 110 17.29 11.13 -7.58
N SER A 111 17.65 9.95 -7.06
CA SER A 111 18.88 9.76 -6.29
C SER A 111 20.12 10.09 -7.13
N MET A 112 20.15 9.67 -8.40
CA MET A 112 21.25 10.01 -9.31
C MET A 112 21.35 11.50 -9.56
N LEU A 113 20.22 12.16 -9.86
CA LEU A 113 20.17 13.61 -10.01
C LEU A 113 20.65 14.34 -8.75
N SER A 114 20.27 13.84 -7.57
CA SER A 114 20.67 14.41 -6.28
C SER A 114 22.17 14.31 -6.01
N VAL A 115 22.81 13.21 -6.41
CA VAL A 115 24.28 13.07 -6.29
C VAL A 115 24.97 14.04 -7.23
N ILE A 116 24.50 14.16 -8.48
CA ILE A 116 25.06 15.10 -9.46
C ILE A 116 24.99 16.54 -8.93
N THR A 117 23.84 16.98 -8.44
CA THR A 117 23.71 18.36 -7.92
C THR A 117 24.57 18.59 -6.67
N ASN A 118 24.59 17.66 -5.71
CA ASN A 118 25.38 17.84 -4.48
C ASN A 118 26.89 17.86 -4.74
N THR A 119 27.39 17.03 -5.66
CA THR A 119 28.81 17.06 -6.04
C THR A 119 29.19 18.37 -6.74
N LEU A 120 28.33 18.91 -7.60
CA LEU A 120 28.59 20.16 -8.33
C LEU A 120 28.53 21.40 -7.43
N PHE A 121 27.59 21.47 -6.48
CA PHE A 121 27.37 22.66 -5.66
C PHE A 121 28.09 22.63 -4.31
N PHE A 122 28.09 21.48 -3.62
CA PHE A 122 28.54 21.36 -2.23
C PHE A 122 29.84 20.58 -2.07
N HIS A 123 30.40 20.03 -3.16
CA HIS A 123 31.58 19.15 -3.16
C HIS A 123 31.47 17.98 -2.17
N HIS A 124 30.24 17.61 -1.79
CA HIS A 124 29.98 16.53 -0.84
C HIS A 124 29.41 15.33 -1.57
N ALA A 125 30.06 14.18 -1.41
CA ALA A 125 29.60 12.93 -1.99
C ALA A 125 28.53 12.32 -1.10
N ILE A 126 27.30 12.31 -1.60
CA ILE A 126 26.18 11.59 -0.99
C ILE A 126 26.14 10.17 -1.56
N ASN A 127 25.78 9.19 -0.73
CA ASN A 127 25.62 7.82 -1.19
C ASN A 127 24.44 7.66 -2.16
N ILE A 128 24.69 6.93 -3.23
CA ILE A 128 23.67 6.49 -4.19
C ILE A 128 22.72 5.50 -3.49
N PHE A 129 21.44 5.55 -3.83
CA PHE A 129 20.45 4.58 -3.37
C PHE A 129 20.81 3.13 -3.74
N ASP A 130 20.90 2.27 -2.73
CA ASP A 130 21.24 0.86 -2.92
C ASP A 130 19.98 -0.01 -3.15
N LEU A 131 19.88 -0.51 -4.38
CA LEU A 131 18.82 -1.39 -4.88
C LEU A 131 18.86 -2.79 -4.25
N THR A 132 20.00 -3.20 -3.70
CA THR A 132 20.22 -4.55 -3.14
C THR A 132 20.08 -4.62 -1.63
N SER A 133 19.76 -3.50 -0.98
CA SER A 133 19.60 -3.46 0.46
C SER A 133 18.46 -4.36 0.96
N ILE A 134 18.74 -5.20 1.95
CA ILE A 134 17.75 -6.13 2.53
C ILE A 134 16.54 -5.36 3.11
N GLY A 135 16.77 -4.15 3.63
CA GLY A 135 15.73 -3.30 4.20
C GLY A 135 14.68 -2.85 3.18
N LEU A 136 15.08 -2.61 1.93
CA LEU A 136 14.18 -2.23 0.84
C LEU A 136 13.20 -3.37 0.54
N TRP A 137 13.68 -4.61 0.41
CA TRP A 137 12.84 -5.77 0.16
C TRP A 137 11.89 -6.08 1.32
N ILE A 138 12.35 -5.91 2.56
CA ILE A 138 11.48 -6.03 3.75
C ILE A 138 10.39 -4.94 3.72
N GLY A 139 10.73 -3.71 3.34
CA GLY A 139 9.78 -2.61 3.18
C GLY A 139 8.71 -2.90 2.11
N ILE A 140 9.13 -3.39 0.94
CA ILE A 140 8.20 -3.82 -0.13
C ILE A 140 7.29 -4.96 0.36
N GLY A 141 7.84 -5.94 1.07
CA GLY A 141 7.05 -7.04 1.64
C GLY A 141 5.96 -6.53 2.59
N LYS A 142 6.32 -5.64 3.52
CA LYS A 142 5.37 -5.00 4.46
C LYS A 142 4.33 -4.18 3.72
N TYR A 143 4.72 -3.48 2.65
CA TYR A 143 3.79 -2.73 1.83
C TYR A 143 2.71 -3.62 1.26
N ILE A 144 3.08 -4.72 0.60
CA ILE A 144 2.11 -5.61 -0.07
C ILE A 144 1.03 -6.07 0.90
N VAL A 145 1.39 -6.39 2.15
CA VAL A 145 0.41 -6.77 3.17
C VAL A 145 -0.47 -5.59 3.58
N LEU A 146 0.12 -4.44 3.94
CA LEU A 146 -0.65 -3.24 4.33
C LEU A 146 -1.64 -2.83 3.22
N GLN A 147 -1.12 -2.80 2.00
CA GLN A 147 -1.81 -2.46 0.78
C GLN A 147 -3.06 -3.33 0.54
N SER A 148 -3.01 -4.60 0.94
CA SER A 148 -4.13 -5.54 0.85
C SER A 148 -5.31 -5.13 1.75
N ILE A 149 -5.01 -4.62 2.94
CA ILE A 149 -6.02 -4.14 3.90
C ILE A 149 -6.68 -2.86 3.36
N PHE A 150 -5.88 -1.94 2.81
CA PHE A 150 -6.40 -0.72 2.19
C PHE A 150 -7.22 -1.01 0.92
N LEU A 151 -6.86 -2.04 0.15
CA LEU A 151 -7.62 -2.47 -1.03
C LEU A 151 -9.02 -2.99 -0.63
N LEU A 152 -9.10 -3.80 0.43
CA LEU A 152 -10.38 -4.25 0.99
C LEU A 152 -11.23 -3.07 1.47
N GLY A 153 -10.58 -2.14 2.15
CA GLY A 153 -11.20 -0.89 2.59
C GLY A 153 -11.77 -0.05 1.45
N ALA A 154 -11.05 0.02 0.33
CA ALA A 154 -11.48 0.69 -0.89
C ALA A 154 -12.69 0.02 -1.54
N ALA A 155 -12.84 -1.31 -1.41
CA ALA A 155 -14.01 -2.03 -1.93
C ALA A 155 -15.27 -1.92 -1.04
N TYR A 156 -15.11 -1.72 0.28
CA TYR A 156 -16.25 -1.61 1.21
C TYR A 156 -16.81 -0.18 1.32
N PHE A 157 -15.94 0.84 1.37
CA PHE A 157 -16.36 2.21 1.64
C PHE A 157 -16.47 3.04 0.37
N GLN A 158 -17.70 3.42 -0.01
CA GLN A 158 -17.95 4.19 -1.23
C GLN A 158 -17.42 5.64 -1.18
N LYS A 159 -17.49 6.29 -0.01
CA LYS A 159 -17.06 7.68 0.21
C LYS A 159 -16.13 7.78 1.42
N HIS A 160 -15.01 8.50 1.25
CA HIS A 160 -13.93 8.66 2.22
C HIS A 160 -13.34 7.33 2.72
N SER A 161 -12.97 6.44 1.80
CA SER A 161 -12.48 5.10 2.17
C SER A 161 -11.22 5.15 3.05
N ILE A 162 -10.16 5.89 2.68
CA ILE A 162 -8.95 6.02 3.53
C ILE A 162 -9.27 6.41 4.97
N THR A 163 -10.12 7.42 5.15
CA THR A 163 -10.42 7.93 6.49
C THR A 163 -11.14 6.87 7.32
N LYS A 164 -12.10 6.16 6.72
CA LYS A 164 -12.87 5.12 7.42
C LYS A 164 -12.04 3.87 7.70
N THR A 165 -11.15 3.48 6.79
CA THR A 165 -10.28 2.32 6.98
C THR A 165 -9.23 2.59 8.04
N THR A 166 -8.63 3.78 8.02
CA THR A 166 -7.66 4.21 9.03
C THR A 166 -8.34 4.33 10.40
N LEU A 167 -9.57 4.86 10.46
CA LEU A 167 -10.34 4.94 11.70
C LEU A 167 -10.71 3.55 12.24
N ALA A 168 -11.15 2.63 11.37
CA ALA A 168 -11.48 1.26 11.78
C ALA A 168 -10.25 0.51 12.31
N LEU A 169 -9.11 0.63 11.63
CA LEU A 169 -7.83 0.07 12.08
C LEU A 169 -7.39 0.69 13.41
N GLY A 170 -7.50 2.02 13.56
CA GLY A 170 -7.17 2.71 14.80
C GLY A 170 -8.06 2.27 15.97
N CYS A 171 -9.36 2.14 15.74
CA CYS A 171 -10.30 1.65 16.75
C CYS A 171 -9.97 0.21 17.17
N LEU A 172 -9.70 -0.68 16.21
CA LEU A 172 -9.29 -2.05 16.49
C LEU A 172 -8.01 -2.08 17.33
N PHE A 173 -7.01 -1.26 16.99
CA PHE A 173 -5.76 -1.18 17.74
C PHE A 173 -5.99 -0.69 19.19
N ILE A 174 -6.86 0.30 19.38
CA ILE A 174 -7.23 0.80 20.72
C ILE A 174 -7.91 -0.30 21.53
N VAL A 175 -8.88 -1.00 20.97
CA VAL A 175 -9.57 -2.11 21.66
C VAL A 175 -8.57 -3.20 22.06
N LEU A 176 -7.67 -3.57 21.15
CA LEU A 176 -6.65 -4.59 21.41
C LEU A 176 -5.65 -4.12 22.49
N ALA A 177 -5.25 -2.85 22.47
CA ALA A 177 -4.40 -2.26 23.50
C ALA A 177 -5.08 -2.27 24.88
N ILE A 178 -6.38 -1.96 24.95
CA ILE A 178 -7.16 -2.04 26.19
C ILE A 178 -7.24 -3.47 26.70
N LEU A 179 -7.51 -4.45 25.82
CA LEU A 179 -7.56 -5.86 26.21
C LEU A 179 -6.21 -6.35 26.75
N LEU A 180 -5.09 -5.97 26.11
CA LEU A 180 -3.75 -6.31 26.58
C LEU A 180 -3.43 -5.63 27.92
N PHE A 181 -3.86 -4.39 28.10
CA PHE A 181 -3.71 -3.67 29.37
C PHE A 181 -4.53 -4.29 30.51
N LEU A 182 -5.76 -4.73 30.23
CA LEU A 182 -6.58 -5.46 31.21
C LEU A 182 -5.96 -6.82 31.54
N PHE A 183 -5.47 -7.54 30.53
CA PHE A 183 -4.82 -8.83 30.72
C PHE A 183 -3.53 -8.72 31.53
N SER A 184 -2.71 -7.70 31.28
CA SER A 184 -1.50 -7.44 32.06
C SER A 184 -1.82 -7.07 33.51
N TRP A 185 -2.87 -6.26 33.72
CA TRP A 185 -3.33 -5.89 35.06
C TRP A 185 -3.77 -7.11 35.89
N VAL A 186 -4.43 -8.10 35.26
CA VAL A 186 -4.87 -9.34 35.92
C VAL A 186 -3.70 -10.30 36.20
N THR A 187 -2.75 -10.43 35.29
CA THR A 187 -1.70 -11.45 35.37
C THR A 187 -0.49 -11.04 36.20
N CYS A 188 -0.14 -9.75 36.24
CA CYS A 188 0.97 -9.24 37.03
C CYS A 188 0.74 -7.77 37.44
N PRO A 189 0.09 -7.52 38.59
CA PRO A 189 -0.26 -6.16 39.05
C PRO A 189 0.95 -5.24 39.34
N SER A 190 2.15 -5.80 39.51
CA SER A 190 3.35 -5.06 39.97
C SER A 190 4.52 -5.09 38.98
N CYS A 191 4.34 -5.63 37.77
CA CYS A 191 5.39 -5.59 36.75
C CYS A 191 5.57 -4.16 36.23
N SER A 192 6.82 -3.71 36.08
CA SER A 192 7.12 -2.44 35.44
C SER A 192 6.58 -2.43 34.01
N GLN A 193 6.05 -1.28 33.56
CA GLN A 193 5.50 -1.15 32.20
C GLN A 193 6.52 -1.51 31.11
N SER A 194 7.82 -1.36 31.36
CA SER A 194 8.89 -1.70 30.42
C SER A 194 9.14 -3.20 30.28
N GLY A 195 9.07 -3.98 31.36
CA GLY A 195 9.31 -5.43 31.31
C GLY A 195 8.21 -6.20 30.57
N LEU A 196 6.97 -5.69 30.65
CA LEU A 196 5.83 -6.27 29.97
C LEU A 196 5.81 -5.91 28.47
N PHE A 197 6.20 -4.68 28.11
CA PHE A 197 6.36 -4.28 26.72
C PHE A 197 7.47 -5.08 26.01
N ASP A 198 8.53 -5.47 26.73
CA ASP A 198 9.64 -6.25 26.17
C ASP A 198 9.30 -7.76 26.02
N LEU A 199 8.47 -8.30 26.92
CA LEU A 199 7.90 -9.66 26.78
C LEU A 199 6.88 -9.72 25.63
N ILE A 200 6.02 -8.70 25.53
CA ILE A 200 5.09 -8.53 24.40
C ILE A 200 5.89 -8.38 23.11
N SER A 201 6.88 -7.50 23.02
CA SER A 201 7.63 -7.27 21.77
C SER A 201 8.30 -8.54 21.26
N LYS A 202 8.90 -9.34 22.15
CA LYS A 202 9.54 -10.62 21.81
C LYS A 202 8.53 -11.70 21.42
N SER A 203 7.44 -11.85 22.16
CA SER A 203 6.40 -12.85 21.85
C SER A 203 5.60 -12.49 20.60
N PHE A 204 5.41 -11.20 20.34
CA PHE A 204 4.75 -10.72 19.13
C PHE A 204 5.65 -10.79 17.92
N ASN A 205 6.98 -10.64 17.98
CA ASN A 205 7.81 -10.57 16.76
C ASN A 205 7.66 -11.82 15.84
N GLY A 206 7.55 -13.03 16.42
CA GLY A 206 7.31 -14.26 15.66
C GLY A 206 5.86 -14.45 15.20
N VAL A 207 4.89 -14.18 16.08
CA VAL A 207 3.45 -14.26 15.76
C VAL A 207 3.02 -13.16 14.78
N TYR A 208 3.68 -12.01 14.83
CA TYR A 208 3.50 -10.86 13.95
C TYR A 208 3.78 -11.26 12.51
N PHE A 209 4.89 -11.96 12.25
CA PHE A 209 5.20 -12.37 10.88
C PHE A 209 4.13 -13.32 10.30
N ILE A 210 3.65 -14.26 11.11
CA ILE A 210 2.60 -15.22 10.72
C ILE A 210 1.25 -14.51 10.55
N PHE A 211 0.89 -13.63 11.47
CA PHE A 211 -0.34 -12.84 11.43
C PHE A 211 -0.39 -11.97 10.16
N TRP A 212 0.69 -11.29 9.83
CA TRP A 212 0.78 -10.45 8.62
C TRP A 212 0.70 -11.28 7.33
N ILE A 213 1.30 -12.47 7.29
CA ILE A 213 1.20 -13.37 6.13
C ILE A 213 -0.22 -13.91 5.92
N VAL A 214 -0.96 -14.19 7.00
CA VAL A 214 -2.33 -14.76 6.92
C VAL A 214 -3.38 -13.68 6.65
N VAL A 215 -3.18 -12.45 7.12
CA VAL A 215 -4.13 -11.35 6.90
C VAL A 215 -4.23 -10.96 5.43
N ALA A 216 -3.11 -10.92 4.68
CA ALA A 216 -3.11 -10.56 3.26
C ALA A 216 -4.04 -11.44 2.39
N PRO A 217 -3.96 -12.79 2.39
CA PRO A 217 -4.82 -13.62 1.57
C PRO A 217 -6.29 -13.56 2.00
N ILE A 218 -6.56 -13.41 3.30
CA ILE A 218 -7.93 -13.22 3.79
C ILE A 218 -8.51 -11.91 3.23
N CYS A 219 -7.76 -10.81 3.28
CA CYS A 219 -8.19 -9.54 2.71
C CYS A 219 -8.41 -9.63 1.19
N TRP A 220 -7.56 -10.34 0.45
CA TRP A 220 -7.77 -10.56 -0.98
C TRP A 220 -9.03 -11.35 -1.26
N LEU A 221 -9.28 -12.43 -0.51
CA LEU A 221 -10.45 -13.28 -0.67
C LEU A 221 -11.75 -12.49 -0.42
N ILE A 222 -11.80 -11.72 0.68
CA ILE A 222 -12.96 -10.88 0.99
C ILE A 222 -13.18 -9.81 -0.09
N THR A 223 -12.11 -9.19 -0.59
CA THR A 223 -12.21 -8.21 -1.69
C THR A 223 -12.77 -8.84 -2.95
N TYR A 224 -12.34 -10.07 -3.27
CA TYR A 224 -12.87 -10.82 -4.42
C TYR A 224 -14.37 -11.12 -4.28
N VAL A 225 -14.81 -11.62 -3.13
CA VAL A 225 -16.23 -11.88 -2.86
C VAL A 225 -17.07 -10.61 -2.99
N ARG A 226 -16.53 -9.47 -2.51
CA ARG A 226 -17.23 -8.19 -2.58
C ARG A 226 -17.46 -7.72 -4.02
N ILE A 227 -16.49 -7.92 -4.90
CA ILE A 227 -16.65 -7.58 -6.32
C ILE A 227 -17.74 -8.47 -6.95
N ALA A 228 -17.77 -9.76 -6.62
CA ALA A 228 -18.79 -10.67 -7.13
C ALA A 228 -20.22 -10.29 -6.66
N GLU A 229 -20.39 -9.84 -5.41
CA GLU A 229 -21.69 -9.36 -4.91
C GLU A 229 -22.19 -8.11 -5.65
N SER A 230 -21.27 -7.26 -6.13
CA SER A 230 -21.63 -6.01 -6.81
C SER A 230 -22.17 -6.20 -8.23
N GLU A 231 -21.96 -7.37 -8.84
CA GLU A 231 -22.53 -7.71 -10.16
C GLU A 231 -24.00 -8.15 -10.09
N ILE A 232 -24.46 -8.60 -8.92
CA ILE A 232 -25.81 -9.16 -8.73
C ILE A 232 -26.84 -8.07 -8.41
N LYS A 233 -26.38 -6.87 -8.02
CA LYS A 233 -27.22 -5.71 -7.65
C LYS A 233 -27.41 -4.76 -8.81
#